data_AF-A0AA49GPE9-F1
#
_entry.id   AF-A0AA49GPE9-F1
#
_cell.length_a   1.000
_cell.length_b   1.000
_cell.length_c   1.000
_cell.angle_alpha   90.00
_cell.angle_beta   90.00
_cell.angle_gamma   90.00
#
_symmetry.space_group_name_H-M   'P 1'
#
loop_
_entity.id
_entity.type
_entity.pdbx_description
1 polymer ?
#
loop_
_entity_poly.entity_id
_entity_poly.type
_entity_poly.pdbx_seq_one_letter_code
_entity_poly.pdbx_strand_id
1 'polypeptide(L)'
;MSQTPITFKKILGWIWTGLFTLFYPIIIGFSLLFVGLVWVFSTLSWGLSWLIMKIRPHREEEETSSAAPSWQSFFSADNFRIERLLKEEIMFGPAYYRLRAISNDTPSNIESFTKAFFGDFKYPCFDGVLLQKFNTVIPKELPDFDLVFLNLKTGQLKYIETIKSFSWRVEEQGRGVIISWQDGKEPFELRLTQEQLVHA
;
A
#
# COMPACT_ATOMS: atom_id res chain seq x y z
N MET A 1 1.27 -75.04 -14.02
CA MET A 1 2.38 -74.18 -14.46
C MET A 1 2.07 -72.74 -14.06
N SER A 2 2.69 -72.20 -13.00
CA SER A 2 2.77 -70.74 -12.71
C SER A 2 3.60 -70.44 -11.44
N GLN A 3 4.91 -70.74 -11.46
CA GLN A 3 5.84 -70.39 -10.35
C GLN A 3 6.55 -69.03 -10.54
N THR A 4 6.06 -68.18 -11.45
CA THR A 4 6.69 -66.90 -11.83
C THR A 4 6.44 -65.66 -10.95
N PRO A 5 5.46 -65.57 -10.01
CA PRO A 5 5.19 -64.28 -9.35
C PRO A 5 6.09 -63.97 -8.13
N ILE A 6 6.76 -64.97 -7.54
CA ILE A 6 7.52 -64.81 -6.28
C ILE A 6 8.96 -64.33 -6.54
N THR A 7 9.57 -64.75 -7.65
CA THR A 7 10.93 -64.36 -8.04
C THR A 7 10.99 -62.94 -8.58
N PHE A 8 9.99 -62.49 -9.36
CA PHE A 8 9.94 -61.12 -9.87
C PHE A 8 9.87 -60.07 -8.76
N LYS A 9 9.04 -60.30 -7.73
CA LYS A 9 8.95 -59.39 -6.57
C LYS A 9 10.26 -59.29 -5.79
N LYS A 10 11.01 -60.40 -5.66
CA LYS A 10 12.32 -60.42 -5.00
C LYS A 10 13.39 -59.66 -5.79
N ILE A 11 13.41 -59.85 -7.11
CA ILE A 11 14.34 -59.13 -8.02
C ILE A 11 14.04 -57.63 -8.02
N LEU A 12 12.75 -57.26 -8.10
CA LEU A 12 12.33 -55.86 -8.06
C LEU A 12 12.69 -55.19 -6.74
N GLY A 13 12.50 -55.89 -5.61
CA GLY A 13 12.93 -55.42 -4.29
C GLY A 13 14.44 -55.19 -4.21
N TRP A 14 15.24 -56.11 -4.76
CA TRP A 14 16.70 -55.96 -4.82
C TRP A 14 17.15 -54.77 -5.67
N ILE A 15 16.56 -54.59 -6.85
CA ILE A 15 16.83 -53.44 -7.73
C ILE A 15 16.44 -52.15 -7.02
N TRP A 16 15.29 -52.14 -6.34
CA TRP A 16 14.82 -50.99 -5.59
C TRP A 16 15.75 -50.64 -4.43
N THR A 17 16.18 -51.61 -3.62
CA THR A 17 17.14 -51.38 -2.53
C THR A 17 18.48 -50.87 -3.04
N GLY A 18 18.98 -51.41 -4.15
CA GLY A 18 20.22 -50.92 -4.80
C GLY A 18 20.07 -49.48 -5.31
N LEU A 19 18.95 -49.18 -5.97
CA LEU A 19 18.65 -47.83 -6.47
C LEU A 19 18.57 -46.83 -5.31
N PHE A 20 17.82 -47.12 -4.26
CA PHE A 20 17.73 -46.22 -3.10
C PHE A 20 19.07 -46.01 -2.42
N THR A 21 19.88 -47.06 -2.26
CA THR A 21 21.21 -46.95 -1.66
C THR A 21 22.13 -46.03 -2.46
N LEU A 22 22.05 -46.07 -3.79
CA LEU A 22 22.85 -45.21 -4.68
C LEU A 22 22.36 -43.76 -4.68
N PHE A 23 21.04 -43.53 -4.68
CA PHE A 23 20.46 -42.19 -4.78
C PHE A 23 20.36 -41.45 -3.43
N TYR A 24 20.30 -42.16 -2.31
CA TYR A 24 20.20 -41.56 -0.98
C TYR A 24 21.31 -40.55 -0.64
N PRO A 25 22.62 -40.84 -0.84
CA PRO A 25 23.68 -39.86 -0.60
C PRO A 25 23.59 -38.65 -1.53
N ILE A 26 23.12 -38.83 -2.77
CA ILE A 26 22.95 -37.75 -3.74
C ILE A 26 21.83 -36.80 -3.28
N ILE A 27 20.70 -37.36 -2.83
CA ILE A 27 19.55 -36.59 -2.31
C ILE A 27 19.95 -35.81 -1.05
N ILE A 28 20.68 -36.46 -0.13
CA ILE A 28 21.20 -35.79 1.07
C ILE A 28 22.13 -34.64 0.68
N GLY A 29 23.07 -34.87 -0.23
CA GLY A 29 24.00 -33.83 -0.69
C GLY A 29 23.28 -32.63 -1.29
N PHE A 30 22.29 -32.87 -2.15
CA PHE A 30 21.48 -31.81 -2.75
C PHE A 30 20.65 -31.06 -1.71
N SER A 31 20.05 -31.78 -0.75
CA SER A 31 19.27 -31.20 0.34
C SER A 31 20.13 -30.31 1.23
N LEU A 32 21.34 -30.74 1.56
CA LEU A 32 22.29 -29.97 2.37
C LEU A 32 22.75 -28.70 1.65
N LEU A 33 23.00 -28.81 0.35
CA LEU A 33 23.36 -27.66 -0.50
C LEU A 33 22.22 -26.65 -0.54
N PHE A 34 20.98 -27.12 -0.73
CA PHE A 34 19.80 -26.26 -0.75
C PHE A 34 19.60 -25.54 0.59
N VAL A 35 19.70 -26.24 1.72
CA VAL A 35 19.60 -25.63 3.06
C VAL A 35 20.71 -24.59 3.26
N GLY A 36 21.94 -24.87 2.84
CA GLY A 36 23.04 -23.91 2.89
C GLY A 36 22.76 -22.65 2.07
N LEU A 37 22.21 -22.80 0.87
CA LEU A 37 21.85 -21.67 0.01
C LEU A 37 20.76 -20.81 0.64
N VAL A 38 19.69 -21.41 1.17
CA VAL A 38 18.62 -20.69 1.88
C VAL A 38 19.17 -19.94 3.08
N TRP A 39 20.11 -20.54 3.82
CA TRP A 39 20.73 -19.91 4.97
C TRP A 39 21.56 -18.67 4.58
N VAL A 40 22.31 -18.74 3.47
CA VAL A 40 23.04 -17.58 2.93
C VAL A 40 22.09 -16.44 2.56
N PHE A 41 20.96 -16.72 1.89
CA PHE A 41 19.98 -15.68 1.57
C PHE A 41 19.31 -15.10 2.83
N SER A 42 19.05 -15.93 3.84
CA SER A 42 18.47 -15.49 5.11
C SER A 42 19.42 -14.55 5.87
N THR A 43 20.71 -14.88 5.94
CA THR A 43 21.71 -14.03 6.60
C THR A 43 21.98 -12.74 5.81
N LEU A 44 21.98 -12.80 4.47
CA LEU A 44 22.07 -11.60 3.63
C LEU A 44 20.87 -10.67 3.85
N SER A 45 19.66 -11.22 3.89
CA SER A 45 18.42 -10.45 4.13
C SER A 45 18.45 -9.75 5.49
N TRP A 46 18.90 -10.46 6.54
CA TRP A 46 19.06 -9.89 7.87
C TRP A 46 20.12 -8.78 7.92
N GLY A 47 21.28 -9.00 7.29
CA GLY A 47 22.34 -8.01 7.21
C GLY A 47 21.94 -6.74 6.44
N LEU A 48 21.19 -6.90 5.35
CA LEU A 48 20.67 -5.78 4.57
C LEU A 48 19.62 -4.98 5.37
N SER A 49 18.71 -5.66 6.05
CA SER A 49 17.72 -5.03 6.92
C SER A 49 18.39 -4.21 8.04
N TRP A 50 19.42 -4.77 8.68
CA TRP A 50 20.23 -4.06 9.69
C TRP A 50 20.94 -2.82 9.11
N LEU A 51 21.49 -2.93 7.90
CA LEU A 51 22.16 -1.81 7.24
C LEU A 51 21.18 -0.69 6.85
N ILE A 52 19.97 -1.05 6.40
CA ILE A 52 18.89 -0.10 6.09
C ILE A 52 18.43 0.63 7.37
N MET A 53 18.21 -0.09 8.48
CA MET A 53 17.86 0.51 9.77
C MET A 53 18.91 1.52 10.26
N LYS A 54 20.19 1.31 9.95
CA LYS A 54 21.27 2.20 10.40
C LYS A 54 21.36 3.52 9.59
N ILE A 55 20.81 3.56 8.38
CA ILE A 55 20.97 4.68 7.44
C ILE A 55 19.74 5.62 7.44
N ARG A 56 18.56 5.17 7.89
CA ARG A 56 17.37 6.04 7.98
C ARG A 56 17.22 6.68 9.38
N PRO A 57 17.38 8.01 9.52
CA PRO A 57 16.85 8.69 10.68
C PRO A 57 15.32 8.75 10.55
N HIS A 58 14.63 8.09 11.47
CA HIS A 58 13.25 8.35 11.89
C HIS A 58 12.31 8.91 10.80
N ARG A 59 11.95 8.08 9.84
CA ARG A 59 10.66 8.22 9.16
C ARG A 59 9.75 7.22 9.85
N GLU A 60 8.61 7.68 10.36
CA GLU A 60 7.54 6.85 10.90
C GLU A 60 7.21 5.79 9.85
N GLU A 61 7.88 4.65 9.94
CA GLU A 61 7.50 3.44 9.24
C GLU A 61 6.27 2.96 10.00
N GLU A 62 5.12 3.11 9.35
CA GLU A 62 3.87 2.47 9.71
C GLU A 62 4.18 1.01 10.01
N GLU A 63 4.26 0.71 11.30
CA GLU A 63 4.23 -0.64 11.80
C GLU A 63 2.95 -1.26 11.26
N THR A 64 3.10 -2.15 10.28
CA THR A 64 2.18 -3.24 10.03
C THR A 64 2.27 -4.20 11.23
N SER A 65 1.92 -3.70 12.41
CA SER A 65 1.67 -4.50 13.60
C SER A 65 0.19 -4.86 13.61
N SER A 66 -0.08 -6.09 14.01
CA SER A 66 -1.39 -6.71 14.15
C SER A 66 -2.26 -6.07 15.25
N ALA A 67 -2.20 -4.76 15.42
CA ALA A 67 -3.07 -4.01 16.30
C ALA A 67 -4.45 -3.86 15.63
N ALA A 68 -5.51 -3.90 16.46
CA ALA A 68 -6.85 -3.55 16.00
C ALA A 68 -6.82 -2.21 15.24
N PRO A 69 -7.65 -2.04 14.20
CA PRO A 69 -7.66 -0.83 13.40
C PRO A 69 -7.89 0.37 14.32
N SER A 70 -6.86 1.22 14.43
CA SER A 70 -6.84 2.39 15.30
C SER A 70 -6.78 3.65 14.46
N TRP A 71 -7.37 4.72 14.99
CA TRP A 71 -7.29 6.03 14.36
C TRP A 71 -5.87 6.57 14.51
N GLN A 72 -5.25 6.93 13.39
CA GLN A 72 -3.90 7.46 13.32
C GLN A 72 -3.93 8.90 12.84
N SER A 73 -2.96 9.71 13.27
CA SER A 73 -2.79 11.07 12.76
C SER A 73 -2.56 11.05 11.26
N PHE A 74 -3.29 11.89 10.51
CA PHE A 74 -3.14 12.01 9.06
C PHE A 74 -2.70 13.41 8.65
N PHE A 75 -3.29 14.45 9.23
CA PHE A 75 -2.94 15.85 8.99
C PHE A 75 -3.24 16.67 10.25
N SER A 76 -2.42 17.68 10.55
CA SER A 76 -2.62 18.55 11.70
C SER A 76 -2.26 19.98 11.34
N ALA A 77 -3.14 20.92 11.66
CA ALA A 77 -2.94 22.36 11.53
C ALA A 77 -3.60 23.06 12.73
N ASP A 78 -2.82 23.77 13.55
CA ASP A 78 -3.25 24.44 14.78
C ASP A 78 -4.33 23.66 15.58
N ASN A 79 -5.59 24.08 15.47
CA ASN A 79 -6.74 23.54 16.20
C ASN A 79 -7.57 22.52 15.40
N PHE A 80 -7.07 22.08 14.26
CA PHE A 80 -7.74 21.17 13.34
C PHE A 80 -6.83 19.97 13.03
N ARG A 81 -7.32 18.77 13.34
CA ARG A 81 -6.62 17.51 13.06
C ARG A 81 -7.50 16.61 12.23
N ILE A 82 -6.89 15.91 11.29
CA ILE A 82 -7.52 14.83 10.54
C ILE A 82 -6.84 13.55 10.98
N GLU A 83 -7.65 12.58 11.34
CA GLU A 83 -7.20 11.23 11.61
C GLU A 83 -7.74 10.30 10.53
N ARG A 84 -6.98 9.23 10.28
CA ARG A 84 -7.35 8.17 9.34
C ARG A 84 -7.45 6.83 10.05
N LEU A 85 -8.33 5.99 9.55
CA LEU A 85 -8.49 4.61 9.95
C LEU A 85 -8.34 3.73 8.71
N LEU A 86 -7.31 2.89 8.66
CA LEU A 86 -7.10 1.94 7.58
C LEU A 86 -8.31 1.00 7.48
N LYS A 87 -8.82 0.80 6.26
CA LYS A 87 -9.91 -0.13 6.00
C LYS A 87 -9.42 -1.37 5.30
N GLU A 88 -8.74 -1.20 4.18
CA GLU A 88 -8.14 -2.28 3.42
C GLU A 88 -7.08 -1.70 2.49
N GLU A 89 -6.23 -2.59 1.99
CA GLU A 89 -5.25 -2.29 0.96
C GLU A 89 -5.52 -3.18 -0.24
N ILE A 90 -5.59 -2.58 -1.42
CA ILE A 90 -5.78 -3.33 -2.66
C ILE A 90 -4.46 -4.02 -2.99
N MET A 91 -4.50 -5.31 -3.33
CA MET A 91 -3.29 -6.05 -3.70
C MET A 91 -2.61 -5.39 -4.90
N PHE A 92 -1.35 -4.95 -4.71
CA PHE A 92 -0.59 -4.16 -5.69
C PHE A 92 -1.22 -2.81 -6.06
N GLY A 93 -2.06 -2.25 -5.18
CA GLY A 93 -2.75 -0.97 -5.36
C GLY A 93 -2.65 -0.08 -4.14
N PRO A 94 -3.40 1.04 -4.12
CA PRO A 94 -3.40 1.96 -2.99
C PRO A 94 -4.21 1.41 -1.81
N ALA A 95 -3.84 1.84 -0.60
CA ALA A 95 -4.68 1.69 0.59
C ALA A 95 -5.79 2.74 0.62
N TYR A 96 -6.90 2.40 1.28
CA TYR A 96 -8.00 3.34 1.48
C TYR A 96 -8.45 3.40 2.95
N TYR A 97 -8.88 4.60 3.33
CA TYR A 97 -9.05 5.00 4.71
C TYR A 97 -10.41 5.65 4.92
N ARG A 98 -10.91 5.55 6.15
CA ARG A 98 -11.92 6.49 6.67
C ARG A 98 -11.19 7.67 7.28
N LEU A 99 -11.67 8.87 7.01
CA LEU A 99 -11.19 10.08 7.67
C LEU A 99 -12.17 10.54 8.73
N ARG A 100 -11.66 11.18 9.77
CA ARG A 100 -12.45 12.00 10.70
C ARG A 100 -11.69 13.27 10.98
N ALA A 101 -12.41 14.38 11.09
CA ALA A 101 -11.85 15.64 11.52
C ALA A 101 -12.12 15.84 13.02
N ILE A 102 -11.13 16.37 13.72
CA ILE A 102 -11.15 16.71 15.14
C ILE A 102 -10.84 18.20 15.21
N SER A 103 -11.77 18.98 15.75
CA SER A 103 -11.60 20.41 16.01
C SER A 103 -11.78 20.66 17.50
N ASN A 104 -10.81 21.33 18.13
CA ASN A 104 -10.81 21.58 19.58
C ASN A 104 -11.09 20.30 20.41
N ASP A 105 -10.37 19.22 20.11
CA ASP A 105 -10.49 17.89 20.75
C ASP A 105 -11.88 17.21 20.64
N THR A 106 -12.77 17.73 19.78
CA THR A 106 -14.08 17.13 19.52
C THR A 106 -14.18 16.68 18.06
N PRO A 107 -14.72 15.48 17.76
CA PRO A 107 -14.99 15.07 16.39
C PRO A 107 -15.94 16.06 15.70
N SER A 108 -15.45 16.77 14.69
CA SER A 108 -16.28 17.62 13.86
C SER A 108 -16.99 16.75 12.83
N ASN A 109 -18.32 16.78 12.83
CA ASN A 109 -19.12 15.96 11.92
C ASN A 109 -19.11 16.54 10.51
N ILE A 110 -18.08 16.19 9.73
CA ILE A 110 -18.06 16.42 8.29
C ILE A 110 -18.77 15.23 7.65
N GLU A 111 -20.05 15.36 7.32
CA GLU A 111 -20.87 14.26 6.78
C GLU A 111 -20.21 13.57 5.58
N SER A 112 -19.52 14.35 4.74
CA SER A 112 -18.77 13.87 3.57
C SER A 112 -17.68 12.86 3.93
N PHE A 113 -17.04 12.99 5.10
CA PHE A 113 -16.00 12.06 5.56
C PHE A 113 -16.57 10.74 6.06
N THR A 114 -17.78 10.77 6.64
CA THR A 114 -18.42 9.58 7.21
C THR A 114 -18.81 8.57 6.13
N LYS A 115 -19.14 9.03 4.92
CA LYS A 115 -19.63 8.18 3.82
C LYS A 115 -18.55 7.82 2.80
N ALA A 116 -17.56 8.68 2.58
CA ALA A 116 -16.52 8.46 1.58
C ALA A 116 -15.30 7.66 2.09
N PHE A 117 -14.52 7.16 1.15
CA PHE A 117 -13.19 6.60 1.38
C PHE A 117 -12.14 7.51 0.75
N PHE A 118 -10.98 7.57 1.37
CA PHE A 118 -9.89 8.44 0.96
C PHE A 118 -8.60 7.65 0.78
N GLY A 119 -7.71 8.14 -0.08
CA GLY A 119 -6.36 7.62 -0.22
C GLY A 119 -5.37 8.26 0.73
N ASP A 120 -4.11 7.89 0.57
CA ASP A 120 -2.99 8.46 1.35
C ASP A 120 -2.54 9.84 0.89
N PHE A 121 -2.99 10.26 -0.28
CA PHE A 121 -2.64 11.56 -0.82
C PHE A 121 -3.27 12.68 0.00
N LYS A 122 -2.39 13.53 0.52
CA LYS A 122 -2.70 14.83 1.12
C LYS A 122 -1.69 15.86 0.64
N TYR A 123 -2.16 17.05 0.31
CA TYR A 123 -1.29 18.16 -0.02
C TYR A 123 -1.82 19.45 0.62
N PRO A 124 -1.17 19.95 1.69
CA PRO A 124 -1.55 21.21 2.32
C PRO A 124 -1.32 22.37 1.36
N CYS A 125 -2.34 23.17 1.11
CA CYS A 125 -2.21 24.36 0.29
C CYS A 125 -3.25 25.42 0.68
N PHE A 126 -2.85 26.69 0.56
CA PHE A 126 -3.70 27.83 0.93
C PHE A 126 -4.20 27.70 2.39
N ASP A 127 -5.52 27.86 2.60
CA ASP A 127 -6.21 27.71 3.88
C ASP A 127 -6.77 26.28 4.08
N GLY A 128 -6.24 25.29 3.35
CA GLY A 128 -6.84 23.98 3.26
C GLY A 128 -5.87 22.83 3.00
N VAL A 129 -6.45 21.68 2.69
CA VAL A 129 -5.72 20.49 2.28
C VAL A 129 -6.42 19.81 1.11
N LEU A 130 -5.67 19.52 0.06
CA LEU A 130 -6.12 18.66 -1.03
C LEU A 130 -6.07 17.21 -0.57
N LEU A 131 -7.12 16.46 -0.88
CA LEU A 131 -7.28 15.06 -0.51
C LEU A 131 -7.69 14.26 -1.75
N GLN A 132 -7.34 12.99 -1.75
CA GLN A 132 -7.81 12.01 -2.73
C GLN A 132 -9.03 11.27 -2.17
N LYS A 133 -10.17 11.40 -2.83
CA LYS A 133 -11.37 10.64 -2.53
C LYS A 133 -11.56 9.53 -3.56
N PHE A 134 -11.88 8.33 -3.08
CA PHE A 134 -12.17 7.17 -3.93
C PHE A 134 -13.62 7.22 -4.38
N ASN A 135 -13.85 7.03 -5.68
CA ASN A 135 -15.20 6.97 -6.24
C ASN A 135 -15.81 5.58 -6.06
N THR A 136 -14.97 4.55 -6.11
CA THR A 136 -15.32 3.15 -5.87
C THR A 136 -14.20 2.46 -5.09
N VAL A 137 -14.57 1.44 -4.32
CA VAL A 137 -13.63 0.53 -3.64
C VAL A 137 -13.61 -0.85 -4.30
N ILE A 138 -14.34 -1.02 -5.41
CA ILE A 138 -14.39 -2.28 -6.16
C ILE A 138 -13.13 -2.34 -7.04
N PRO A 139 -12.23 -3.32 -6.86
CA PRO A 139 -10.93 -3.33 -7.55
C PRO A 139 -11.01 -3.32 -9.09
N LYS A 140 -12.10 -3.84 -9.66
CA LYS A 140 -12.32 -3.89 -11.11
C LYS A 140 -12.75 -2.55 -11.72
N GLU A 141 -13.11 -1.58 -10.90
CA GLU A 141 -13.66 -0.28 -11.30
C GLU A 141 -12.72 0.89 -11.01
N LEU A 142 -11.52 0.61 -10.47
CA LEU A 142 -10.46 1.61 -10.31
C LEU A 142 -9.89 1.97 -11.70
N PRO A 143 -9.59 3.25 -11.99
CA PRO A 143 -8.79 4.14 -11.11
C PRO A 143 -9.36 5.56 -10.94
N ASP A 144 -10.67 5.73 -10.91
CA ASP A 144 -11.26 7.08 -10.85
C ASP A 144 -11.21 7.63 -9.42
N PHE A 145 -10.52 8.75 -9.25
CA PHE A 145 -10.39 9.46 -7.98
C PHE A 145 -10.93 10.88 -8.09
N ASP A 146 -11.73 11.30 -7.13
CA ASP A 146 -12.07 12.71 -6.97
C ASP A 146 -10.93 13.42 -6.23
N LEU A 147 -10.35 14.42 -6.87
CA LEU A 147 -9.55 15.42 -6.18
C LEU A 147 -10.52 16.37 -5.45
N VAL A 148 -10.36 16.47 -4.14
CA VAL A 148 -11.20 17.32 -3.29
C VAL A 148 -10.35 18.24 -2.42
N PHE A 149 -10.87 19.42 -2.12
CA PHE A 149 -10.24 20.40 -1.23
C PHE A 149 -11.04 20.52 0.06
N LEU A 150 -10.39 20.26 1.19
CA LEU A 150 -10.94 20.55 2.51
C LEU A 150 -10.49 21.93 2.94
N ASN A 151 -11.45 22.85 3.10
CA ASN A 151 -11.19 24.15 3.70
C ASN A 151 -11.13 23.99 5.23
N LEU A 152 -9.99 24.29 5.85
CA LEU A 152 -9.79 24.10 7.29
C LEU A 152 -10.52 25.15 8.14
N LYS A 153 -10.88 26.29 7.55
CA LYS A 153 -11.65 27.36 8.22
C LYS A 153 -13.13 27.03 8.29
N THR A 154 -13.70 26.49 7.20
CA THR A 154 -15.14 26.20 7.10
C THR A 154 -15.49 24.74 7.36
N GLY A 155 -14.52 23.83 7.33
CA GLY A 155 -14.75 22.38 7.41
C GLY A 155 -15.47 21.80 6.19
N GLN A 156 -15.58 22.56 5.10
CA GLN A 156 -16.29 22.13 3.89
C GLN A 156 -15.34 21.41 2.94
N LEU A 157 -15.84 20.31 2.38
CA LEU A 157 -15.16 19.52 1.37
C LEU A 157 -15.71 19.89 -0.01
N LYS A 158 -14.83 20.41 -0.87
CA LYS A 158 -15.16 20.87 -2.22
C LYS A 158 -14.61 19.91 -3.26
N TYR A 159 -15.43 19.52 -4.23
CA TYR A 159 -14.96 18.78 -5.40
C TYR A 159 -14.19 19.71 -6.34
N ILE A 160 -13.09 19.20 -6.89
CA ILE A 160 -12.27 19.92 -7.87
C ILE A 160 -12.37 19.25 -9.23
N GLU A 161 -11.89 18.00 -9.35
CA GLU A 161 -11.78 17.30 -10.63
C GLU A 161 -11.69 15.78 -10.41
N THR A 162 -12.08 15.00 -11.42
CA THR A 162 -11.90 13.54 -11.42
C THR A 162 -10.61 13.18 -12.15
N ILE A 163 -9.70 12.52 -11.44
CA ILE A 163 -8.42 12.05 -11.97
C ILE A 163 -8.49 10.53 -12.18
N LYS A 164 -8.36 10.08 -13.42
CA LYS A 164 -8.41 8.66 -13.83
C LYS A 164 -7.03 8.01 -13.80
N SER A 165 -6.29 8.21 -12.72
CA SER A 165 -4.92 7.73 -12.61
C SER A 165 -4.51 7.56 -11.16
N PHE A 166 -3.78 6.49 -10.87
CA PHE A 166 -3.16 6.29 -9.56
C PHE A 166 -1.95 7.20 -9.31
N SER A 167 -1.41 7.80 -10.39
CA SER A 167 -0.18 8.59 -10.32
C SER A 167 -0.45 10.00 -10.81
N TRP A 168 -0.29 10.95 -9.91
CA TRP A 168 -0.26 12.37 -10.22
C TRP A 168 0.86 13.05 -9.46
N ARG A 169 1.29 14.20 -9.97
CA ARG A 169 2.28 15.06 -9.33
C ARG A 169 1.65 16.39 -8.97
N VAL A 170 2.12 16.95 -7.88
CA VAL A 170 1.77 18.30 -7.45
C VAL A 170 3.03 19.15 -7.49
N GLU A 171 2.95 20.32 -8.11
CA GLU A 171 4.04 21.29 -8.21
C GLU A 171 3.54 22.68 -7.79
N GLU A 172 4.33 23.38 -6.99
CA GLU A 172 4.02 24.77 -6.61
C GLU A 172 4.40 25.72 -7.75
N GLN A 173 3.49 26.62 -8.10
CA GLN A 173 3.75 27.64 -9.11
C GLN A 173 3.30 29.02 -8.61
N GLY A 174 4.25 29.76 -8.01
CA GLY A 174 4.00 31.11 -7.51
C GLY A 174 2.96 31.13 -6.39
N ARG A 175 1.75 31.64 -6.67
CA ARG A 175 0.60 31.66 -5.74
C ARG A 175 -0.43 30.57 -6.04
N GLY A 176 -0.06 29.56 -6.82
CA GLY A 176 -0.94 28.47 -7.24
C GLY A 176 -0.26 27.11 -7.13
N VAL A 177 -1.05 26.07 -7.39
CA VAL A 177 -0.62 24.67 -7.40
C VAL A 177 -0.99 24.07 -8.74
N ILE A 178 -0.06 23.37 -9.38
CA ILE A 178 -0.31 22.58 -10.59
C ILE A 178 -0.39 21.12 -10.19
N ILE A 179 -1.42 20.43 -10.69
CA ILE A 179 -1.58 18.99 -10.56
C ILE A 179 -1.50 18.40 -11.95
N SER A 180 -0.57 17.48 -12.16
CA SER A 180 -0.37 16.82 -13.46
C SER A 180 -0.51 15.32 -13.34
N TRP A 181 -1.18 14.71 -14.32
CA TRP A 181 -1.35 13.25 -14.38
C TRP A 181 -1.36 12.77 -15.83
N GLN A 182 -1.24 11.46 -15.99
CA GLN A 182 -1.38 10.81 -17.29
C GLN A 182 -2.60 9.89 -17.26
N ASP A 183 -3.44 10.02 -18.27
CA ASP A 183 -4.51 9.07 -18.59
C ASP A 183 -4.15 8.39 -19.92
N GLY A 184 -3.71 7.13 -19.85
CA GLY A 184 -3.16 6.41 -21.00
C GLY A 184 -1.91 7.08 -21.59
N LYS A 185 -2.06 7.74 -22.75
CA LYS A 185 -0.97 8.46 -23.44
C LYS A 185 -1.14 9.98 -23.36
N GLU A 186 -2.25 10.47 -22.82
CA GLU A 186 -2.58 11.88 -22.80
C GLU A 186 -2.14 12.51 -21.47
N PRO A 187 -1.31 13.57 -21.51
CA PRO A 187 -0.97 14.32 -20.32
C PRO A 187 -2.07 15.33 -20.00
N PHE A 188 -2.45 15.41 -18.73
CA PHE A 188 -3.40 16.37 -18.20
C PHE A 188 -2.73 17.24 -17.14
N GLU A 189 -3.13 18.51 -17.11
CA GLU A 189 -2.69 19.48 -16.10
C GLU A 189 -3.89 20.29 -15.61
N LEU A 190 -3.96 20.46 -14.29
CA LEU A 190 -4.94 21.28 -13.62
C LEU A 190 -4.19 22.34 -12.80
N ARG A 191 -4.55 23.61 -13.02
CA ARG A 191 -3.98 24.74 -12.28
C ARG A 191 -5.01 25.23 -11.27
N LEU A 192 -4.59 25.25 -10.01
CA LEU A 192 -5.40 25.70 -8.88
C LEU A 192 -4.84 26.98 -8.30
N THR A 193 -5.70 27.98 -8.13
CA THR A 193 -5.38 29.21 -7.40
C THR A 193 -6.25 29.35 -6.15
N GLN A 194 -5.80 30.16 -5.20
CA GLN A 194 -6.54 30.41 -3.96
C GLN A 194 -7.96 30.93 -4.23
N GLU A 195 -8.13 31.80 -5.21
CA GLU A 195 -9.43 32.41 -5.55
C GLU A 195 -10.47 31.36 -5.96
N GLN A 196 -10.06 30.36 -6.74
CA GLN A 196 -10.93 29.27 -7.20
C GLN A 196 -11.40 28.36 -6.05
N LEU A 197 -10.59 28.24 -5.00
CA LEU A 197 -10.85 27.33 -3.88
C LEU A 197 -11.59 28.00 -2.72
N VAL A 198 -11.46 29.31 -2.55
CA VAL A 198 -12.07 30.06 -1.44
C VAL A 198 -13.48 30.61 -1.77
N HIS A 199 -13.79 30.92 -3.04
CA HIS A 199 -15.01 31.64 -3.43
C HIS A 199 -16.12 30.82 -4.12
N ALA A 200 -16.05 29.50 -4.12
CA ALA A 200 -17.13 28.66 -4.69
C ALA A 200 -17.55 27.55 -3.75
#